data_AF-A0A0F9JR34-F1
#
_entry.id   AF-A0A0F9JR34-F1
#
_cell.length_a   1.000
_cell.length_b   1.000
_cell.length_c   1.000
_cell.angle_alpha   90.00
_cell.angle_beta   90.00
_cell.angle_gamma   90.00
#
_symmetry.space_group_name_H-M   'P 1'
#
loop_
_entity.id
_entity.type
_entity.pdbx_description
1 polymer ?
#
loop_
_entity_poly.entity_id
_entity_poly.type
_entity_poly.pdbx_seq_one_letter_code
_entity_poly.pdbx_strand_id
1 'polypeptide(L)'
;MNVIFVGIHNKSDTNPLCRFTKTGKLLQKVIDQLPEVEFNKTNLFNIDHFPTTNQDDIGMLARDWWWRIDLEPSDIIILLGAFVHRHFDYKLGWKILKYGHPSGVWDKEKQKLYVQKMLNAIKY
;
A
#
# COMPACT_ATOMS: atom_id res chain seq x y z
N MET A 1 -12.05 5.24 10.75
CA MET A 1 -11.74 4.89 9.36
C MET A 1 -10.27 5.17 9.13
N ASN A 2 -9.53 4.12 8.80
CA ASN A 2 -8.12 4.18 8.48
C ASN A 2 -7.90 3.80 7.00
N VAL A 3 -6.88 4.39 6.38
CA VAL A 3 -6.43 4.02 5.03
C VAL A 3 -5.06 3.37 5.12
N ILE A 4 -4.99 2.09 4.75
CA ILE A 4 -3.78 1.29 4.85
C ILE A 4 -3.13 1.17 3.48
N PHE A 5 -1.98 1.82 3.30
CA PHE A 5 -1.13 1.62 2.13
C PHE A 5 -0.30 0.35 2.29
N VAL A 6 -0.34 -0.52 1.28
CA VAL A 6 0.38 -1.81 1.28
C VAL A 6 1.41 -1.83 0.16
N GLY A 7 2.68 -1.76 0.54
CA GLY A 7 3.84 -1.98 -0.32
C GLY A 7 4.24 -3.46 -0.41
N ILE A 8 5.42 -3.72 -0.97
CA ILE A 8 5.91 -5.09 -1.19
C ILE A 8 6.64 -5.61 0.06
N HIS A 9 7.84 -5.10 0.32
CA HIS A 9 8.73 -5.60 1.37
C HIS A 9 9.46 -4.44 2.05
N ASN A 10 10.05 -4.69 3.21
CA ASN A 10 10.85 -3.70 3.92
C ASN A 10 12.18 -3.50 3.19
N LYS A 11 12.67 -2.27 3.12
CA LYS A 11 14.07 -2.02 2.80
C LYS A 11 14.82 -1.84 4.11
N SER A 12 16.03 -2.36 4.20
CA SER A 12 16.89 -2.27 5.38
C SER A 12 16.86 -0.87 5.98
N ASP A 13 16.63 -0.79 7.29
CA ASP A 13 16.64 0.44 8.09
C ASP A 13 15.64 1.54 7.64
N THR A 14 14.58 1.17 6.93
CA THR A 14 13.53 2.12 6.54
C THR A 14 12.13 1.65 6.85
N ASN A 15 11.32 2.57 7.34
CA ASN A 15 9.90 2.33 7.56
C ASN A 15 9.19 2.04 6.23
N PRO A 16 8.13 1.21 6.22
CA PRO A 16 7.32 0.95 5.05
C PRO A 16 6.88 2.24 4.35
N LEU A 17 7.08 2.28 3.02
CA LEU A 17 6.68 3.41 2.18
C LEU A 17 7.17 4.77 2.72
N CYS A 18 8.39 4.77 3.29
CA CYS A 18 8.99 5.92 3.94
C CYS A 18 8.88 7.19 3.08
N ARG A 19 8.49 8.31 3.70
CA ARG A 19 8.25 9.62 3.05
C ARG A 19 9.45 10.17 2.28
N PHE A 20 10.67 9.67 2.55
CA PHE A 20 11.88 10.07 1.83
C PHE A 20 12.03 9.36 0.48
N THR A 21 11.33 8.23 0.29
CA THR A 21 11.28 7.50 -0.98
C THR A 21 10.34 8.18 -1.97
N LYS A 22 10.54 7.94 -3.28
CA LYS A 22 9.69 8.50 -4.34
C LYS A 22 8.21 8.13 -4.13
N THR A 23 7.96 6.86 -3.83
CA THR A 23 6.64 6.35 -3.47
C THR A 23 6.08 7.11 -2.26
N GLY A 24 6.83 7.18 -1.16
CA GLY A 24 6.36 7.83 0.06
C GLY A 24 6.07 9.32 -0.12
N LYS A 25 6.85 10.05 -0.92
CA LYS A 25 6.57 11.46 -1.24
C LYS A 25 5.24 11.64 -1.96
N LEU A 26 4.90 10.75 -2.90
CA LEU A 26 3.63 10.84 -3.62
C LEU A 26 2.44 10.51 -2.71
N LEU A 27 2.58 9.48 -1.87
CA LEU A 27 1.56 9.15 -0.87
C LEU A 27 1.38 10.26 0.16
N GLN A 28 2.45 10.97 0.55
CA GLN A 28 2.35 12.10 1.46
C GLN A 28 1.43 13.20 0.91
N LYS A 29 1.49 13.48 -0.40
CA LYS A 29 0.57 14.44 -1.04
C LYS A 29 -0.91 14.03 -0.96
N VAL A 30 -1.20 12.74 -0.83
CA VAL A 30 -2.57 12.23 -0.60
C VAL A 30 -2.95 12.46 0.85
N ILE A 31 -2.07 12.07 1.78
CA ILE A 31 -2.27 12.21 3.23
C ILE A 31 -2.50 13.67 3.62
N ASP A 32 -1.67 14.58 3.09
CA ASP A 32 -1.73 16.02 3.40
C ASP A 32 -3.08 16.66 2.96
N GLN A 33 -3.84 16.02 2.08
CA GLN A 33 -5.14 16.50 1.59
C GLN A 33 -6.36 15.87 2.30
N LEU A 34 -6.12 14.98 3.27
CA LEU A 34 -7.14 14.29 4.06
C LEU A 34 -6.74 14.28 5.54
N PRO A 35 -6.57 15.44 6.18
CA PRO A 35 -6.08 15.53 7.56
C PRO A 35 -6.98 14.84 8.59
N GLU A 36 -8.26 14.65 8.28
CA GLU A 36 -9.24 13.96 9.11
C GLU A 36 -9.20 12.42 9.02
N VAL A 37 -8.38 11.86 8.12
CA VAL A 37 -8.26 10.42 7.90
C VAL A 37 -6.95 9.92 8.49
N GLU A 38 -7.01 8.81 9.24
CA GLU A 38 -5.80 8.13 9.70
C GLU A 38 -5.19 7.31 8.57
N PHE A 39 -3.85 7.28 8.49
CA PHE A 39 -3.14 6.56 7.45
C PHE A 39 -2.05 5.67 8.03
N ASN A 40 -2.11 4.39 7.69
CA ASN A 40 -1.07 3.43 7.99
C ASN A 40 -0.29 3.03 6.73
N LYS A 41 1.02 2.85 6.88
CA LYS A 41 1.91 2.40 5.80
C LYS A 41 2.52 1.07 6.21
N THR A 42 2.33 0.05 5.38
CA THR A 42 2.74 -1.32 5.66
C THR A 42 3.36 -1.94 4.42
N ASN A 43 3.93 -3.14 4.57
CA ASN A 43 4.39 -3.97 3.47
C ASN A 43 3.77 -5.36 3.59
N LEU A 44 3.37 -5.93 2.45
CA LEU A 44 2.77 -7.25 2.38
C LEU A 44 3.66 -8.30 3.05
N PHE A 45 4.96 -8.27 2.77
CA PHE A 45 5.93 -9.21 3.31
C PHE A 45 6.73 -8.61 4.47
N ASN A 46 6.83 -9.34 5.59
CA ASN A 46 7.63 -8.94 6.74
C ASN A 46 9.12 -9.30 6.61
N ILE A 47 9.72 -8.98 5.47
CA ILE A 47 11.10 -9.34 5.15
C ILE A 47 11.82 -8.12 4.58
N ASP A 48 13.13 -8.10 4.69
CA ASP A 48 14.02 -7.00 4.26
C ASP A 48 14.55 -7.16 2.83
N HIS A 49 14.21 -8.28 2.18
CA HIS A 49 14.58 -8.61 0.81
C HIS A 49 13.35 -8.83 -0.06
N PHE A 50 13.55 -8.80 -1.37
CA PHE A 50 12.48 -9.15 -2.29
C PHE A 50 12.14 -10.64 -2.15
N PRO A 51 10.86 -11.05 -2.07
CA PRO A 51 10.49 -12.45 -1.97
C PRO A 51 10.83 -13.18 -3.27
N THR A 52 11.90 -13.98 -3.25
CA THR A 52 12.40 -14.76 -4.40
C THR A 52 12.20 -16.27 -4.23
N THR A 53 11.60 -16.71 -3.13
CA THR A 53 11.37 -18.13 -2.81
C THR A 53 10.22 -18.74 -3.64
N ASN A 54 9.95 -20.03 -3.45
CA ASN A 54 8.86 -20.74 -4.14
C ASN A 54 7.48 -20.09 -3.86
N GLN A 55 6.46 -20.40 -4.68
CA GLN A 55 5.15 -19.76 -4.56
C GLN A 55 4.45 -20.06 -3.22
N ASP A 56 4.67 -21.23 -2.63
CA ASP A 56 4.04 -21.64 -1.38
C ASP A 56 4.53 -20.76 -0.21
N ASP A 57 5.83 -20.48 -0.16
CA ASP A 57 6.45 -19.58 0.81
C ASP A 57 5.93 -18.15 0.65
N ILE A 58 5.79 -17.67 -0.60
CA ILE A 58 5.22 -16.34 -0.89
C ILE A 58 3.78 -16.25 -0.37
N GLY A 59 2.97 -17.29 -0.59
CA GLY A 59 1.60 -17.34 -0.12
C GLY A 59 1.48 -17.37 1.40
N MET A 60 2.41 -18.01 2.11
CA MET A 60 2.46 -17.98 3.57
C MET A 60 2.86 -16.60 4.10
N LEU A 61 3.91 -16.00 3.52
CA LEU A 61 4.36 -14.66 3.91
C LEU A 61 3.33 -13.57 3.62
N ALA A 62 2.55 -13.70 2.53
CA ALA A 62 1.47 -12.77 2.24
C ALA A 62 0.30 -12.89 3.22
N ARG A 63 -0.04 -14.13 3.63
CA ARG A 63 -1.11 -14.40 4.61
C ARG A 63 -0.77 -13.86 6.00
N ASP A 64 0.51 -13.87 6.37
CA ASP A 64 1.01 -13.30 7.62
C ASP A 64 0.59 -11.83 7.82
N TRP A 65 0.43 -11.06 6.73
CA TRP A 65 -0.01 -9.66 6.80
C TRP A 65 -1.33 -9.49 7.55
N TRP A 66 -2.30 -10.38 7.35
CA TRP A 66 -3.60 -10.31 8.03
C TRP A 66 -3.51 -10.49 9.55
N TRP A 67 -2.46 -11.13 10.05
CA TRP A 67 -2.25 -11.33 11.48
C TRP A 67 -1.49 -10.18 12.14
N ARG A 68 -0.84 -9.33 11.34
CA ARG A 68 -0.03 -8.20 11.82
C ARG A 68 -0.77 -6.87 11.81
N ILE A 69 -1.87 -6.78 11.07
CA ILE A 69 -2.64 -5.54 10.92
C ILE A 69 -3.96 -5.69 11.66
N ASP A 70 -4.21 -4.75 12.55
CA ASP A 70 -5.52 -4.56 13.17
C ASP A 70 -6.40 -3.76 12.21
N LEU A 71 -7.52 -4.35 11.78
CA LEU A 71 -8.39 -3.78 10.76
C LEU A 71 -9.82 -3.69 11.29
N GLU A 72 -10.42 -2.53 11.07
CA GLU A 72 -11.83 -2.27 11.35
C GLU A 72 -12.66 -2.33 10.06
N PRO A 73 -13.93 -2.77 10.08
CA PRO A 73 -14.75 -2.88 8.86
C PRO A 73 -14.86 -1.60 8.02
N SER A 74 -14.62 -0.43 8.61
CA SER A 74 -14.60 0.87 7.92
C SER A 74 -13.32 1.13 7.12
N ASP A 75 -12.29 0.31 7.26
CA ASP A 75 -10.96 0.58 6.73
C ASP A 75 -10.83 0.31 5.24
N ILE A 76 -9.93 1.07 4.61
CA ILE A 76 -9.66 0.98 3.17
C ILE A 76 -8.24 0.47 2.98
N ILE A 77 -8.08 -0.62 2.24
CA ILE A 77 -6.78 -1.22 1.92
C ILE A 77 -6.36 -0.78 0.53
N ILE A 78 -5.22 -0.11 0.40
CA ILE A 78 -4.69 0.38 -0.87
C ILE A 78 -3.43 -0.41 -1.24
N LEU A 79 -3.54 -1.27 -2.25
CA LEU A 79 -2.45 -2.11 -2.74
C LEU A 79 -1.63 -1.40 -3.81
N LEU A 80 -0.30 -1.31 -3.61
CA LEU A 80 0.61 -0.57 -4.46
C LEU A 80 1.50 -1.48 -5.32
N GLY A 81 1.14 -1.61 -6.59
CA GLY A 81 1.94 -2.33 -7.60
C GLY A 81 1.47 -3.75 -7.90
N ALA A 82 1.76 -4.18 -9.13
CA ALA A 82 1.27 -5.45 -9.67
C ALA A 82 1.71 -6.69 -8.86
N PHE A 83 2.90 -6.65 -8.24
CA PHE A 83 3.38 -7.76 -7.41
C PHE A 83 2.54 -7.92 -6.14
N VAL A 84 2.19 -6.82 -5.47
CA VAL A 84 1.27 -6.83 -4.32
C VAL A 84 -0.11 -7.32 -4.77
N HIS A 85 -0.62 -6.82 -5.90
CA HIS A 85 -1.93 -7.22 -6.42
C HIS A 85 -2.04 -8.71 -6.67
N ARG A 86 -0.96 -9.35 -7.13
CA ARG A 86 -0.95 -10.79 -7.45
C ARG A 86 -0.93 -11.67 -6.21
N HIS A 87 -0.20 -11.26 -5.17
CA HIS A 87 0.07 -12.12 -4.02
C HIS A 87 -0.71 -11.73 -2.76
N PHE A 88 -1.46 -10.62 -2.78
CA PHE A 88 -2.34 -10.26 -1.67
C PHE A 88 -3.42 -11.34 -1.49
N ASP A 89 -3.59 -11.81 -0.26
CA ASP A 89 -4.61 -12.79 0.10
C ASP A 89 -5.98 -12.10 0.22
N TYR A 90 -6.78 -12.10 -0.84
CA TYR A 90 -8.04 -11.37 -0.89
C TYR A 90 -9.11 -12.04 -0.03
N LYS A 91 -9.61 -11.32 0.97
CA LYS A 91 -10.75 -11.72 1.80
C LYS A 91 -12.00 -10.92 1.42
N LEU A 92 -13.16 -11.56 1.44
CA LEU A 92 -14.46 -10.90 1.23
C LEU A 92 -14.75 -9.92 2.37
N GLY A 93 -15.49 -8.86 2.08
CA GLY A 93 -15.94 -7.87 3.07
C GLY A 93 -15.04 -6.64 3.24
N TRP A 94 -13.86 -6.60 2.60
CA TRP A 94 -12.93 -5.48 2.69
C TRP A 94 -12.96 -4.58 1.46
N LYS A 95 -12.92 -3.27 1.66
CA LYS A 95 -12.75 -2.29 0.57
C LYS A 95 -11.28 -2.24 0.16
N ILE A 96 -10.95 -2.96 -0.92
CA ILE A 96 -9.57 -3.07 -1.44
C ILE A 96 -9.45 -2.31 -2.76
N LEU A 97 -8.56 -1.31 -2.78
CA LEU A 97 -8.28 -0.50 -3.96
C LEU A 97 -6.89 -0.82 -4.52
N LYS A 98 -6.80 -1.01 -5.84
CA LYS A 98 -5.57 -1.38 -6.53
C LYS A 98 -4.99 -0.18 -7.29
N TYR A 99 -3.76 0.20 -6.98
CA TYR A 99 -3.03 1.24 -7.70
C TYR A 99 -1.71 0.73 -8.24
N GLY A 100 -1.30 1.25 -9.41
CA GLY A 100 0.03 1.02 -9.95
C GLY A 100 1.12 1.53 -9.00
N HIS A 101 2.30 0.92 -9.04
CA HIS A 101 3.39 1.33 -8.16
C HIS A 101 3.86 2.76 -8.52
N PRO A 102 3.90 3.71 -7.57
CA PRO A 102 4.11 5.12 -7.87
C PRO A 102 5.54 5.47 -8.31
N SER A 103 6.51 4.56 -8.19
CA SER A 103 7.89 4.78 -8.65
C SER A 103 8.02 5.08 -10.15
N GLY A 104 7.04 4.72 -10.97
CA GLY A 104 7.03 4.98 -12.41
C GLY A 104 6.39 6.31 -12.81
N VAL A 105 5.84 7.09 -11.87
CA VAL A 105 5.04 8.29 -12.16
C VAL A 105 5.92 9.55 -12.06
N TRP A 106 6.58 9.91 -13.16
CA TRP A 106 7.57 10.99 -13.20
C TRP A 106 6.99 12.35 -13.59
N ASP A 107 6.01 12.33 -14.49
CA ASP A 107 5.38 13.54 -14.99
C ASP A 107 4.48 14.18 -13.92
N LYS A 108 4.56 15.51 -13.78
CA LYS A 108 3.84 16.25 -12.74
C LYS A 108 2.32 16.13 -12.90
N GLU A 109 1.81 16.12 -14.13
CA GLU A 109 0.37 15.97 -14.39
C GLU A 109 -0.07 14.54 -14.10
N LYS A 110 0.73 13.53 -14.47
CA LYS A 110 0.46 12.14 -14.08
C LYS A 110 0.48 11.94 -12.56
N GLN A 111 1.37 12.63 -11.83
CA GLN A 111 1.38 12.60 -10.36
C GLN A 111 0.10 13.21 -9.78
N LYS A 112 -0.32 14.39 -10.27
CA LYS A 112 -1.59 15.02 -9.83
C LYS A 112 -2.78 14.10 -10.09
N LEU A 113 -2.84 13.52 -11.29
CA LEU A 113 -3.92 12.59 -11.65
C LEU A 113 -3.92 11.35 -10.76
N TYR A 114 -2.75 10.80 -10.43
CA TYR A 114 -2.61 9.67 -9.52
C TYR A 114 -3.16 10.01 -8.13
N VAL A 115 -2.76 11.17 -7.58
CA VAL A 115 -3.23 11.67 -6.29
C VAL A 115 -4.75 11.89 -6.31
N GLN A 116 -5.26 12.60 -7.33
CA GLN A 116 -6.70 12.89 -7.45
C GLN A 116 -7.55 11.62 -7.54
N LYS A 117 -7.11 10.62 -8.32
CA LYS A 117 -7.79 9.33 -8.42
C LYS A 117 -7.84 8.60 -7.08
N MET A 118 -6.79 8.72 -6.27
CA MET A 118 -6.73 8.12 -4.94
C MET A 118 -7.64 8.86 -3.95
N LEU A 119 -7.60 10.19 -3.94
CA LEU A 119 -8.48 11.00 -3.10
C LEU A 119 -9.96 10.73 -3.36
N ASN A 120 -10.35 10.66 -4.64
CA ASN A 120 -11.73 10.36 -5.00
C ASN A 120 -12.16 8.98 -4.48
N ALA A 121 -11.32 7.95 -4.61
CA ALA A 121 -11.66 6.60 -4.16
C ALA A 121 -11.65 6.40 -2.63
N ILE A 122 -11.00 7.30 -1.89
CA ILE A 122 -11.05 7.29 -0.42
C ILE A 122 -12.33 7.97 0.08
N LYS A 123 -12.76 9.07 -0.56
CA LYS A 123 -13.93 9.85 -0.14
C LYS A 123 -15.28 9.20 -0.48
N TYR A 124 -15.33 8.32 -1.48
CA TYR A 124 -16.49 7.51 -1.89
C TYR A 124 -16.16 6.05 -1.64
#